data_AF-A0A9D8ILA5-F1
#
_entry.id   AF-A0A9D8ILA5-F1
#
_cell.length_a   1.000
_cell.length_b   1.000
_cell.length_c   1.000
_cell.angle_alpha   90.00
_cell.angle_beta   90.00
_cell.angle_gamma   90.00
#
_symmetry.space_group_name_H-M   'P 1'
#
loop_
_entity.id
_entity.type
_entity.pdbx_description
1 polymer ?
#
loop_
_entity_poly.entity_id
_entity_poly.type
_entity_poly.pdbx_seq_one_letter_code
_entity_poly.pdbx_strand_id
1 'polypeptide(L)'
;MRRSREITMVAFQPFPIVFALLGVFNWQATAPENTVIVFASCARQDKPALAWGAMAAMKPQLSVLLGDNIYGDTVDMEVLKAKYSLLSKVSGFKALREACPMMAVWDDHDYGVNDGGASYPQREASRKILLDFFGEPQSSLRRTQSGGIFTSRIFGPDGRRIQVILLDTRYERSALKKAPGGPSAGYLPDSTSAAVMLAESQWKWLEGELKQPAEIRLIGSSIQVVSEDHRFEKWANMPLERERLFKTIRASGASGVIVMSGDRHLGDISSMDAGLGFPLIDITASGINQASQAYRQAEPNRHRIAGMPWGNHFGAVRVSWSTNDPLVSLELRDETGDLVVSHRVPLSALRPKSKMAEANNVKLAEGEITPAVAREMVGKKVIVRFRVESTGKAKDGSRFFLNSQKDFRSPENLTVVVEMAKLSDGLKAKGLKDVQADFEGKVVRVSGMLTLFRDSPQIILDSAGDISLEP
;
A
#
# COMPACT_ATOMS: atom_id res chain seq x y z
N MET A 1 45.24 4.67 71.87
CA MET A 1 45.75 3.93 70.68
C MET A 1 44.76 4.11 69.54
N ARG A 2 45.08 5.00 68.58
CA ARG A 2 44.34 5.15 67.32
C ARG A 2 44.83 4.08 66.34
N ARG A 3 43.92 3.33 65.73
CA ARG A 3 44.19 2.56 64.51
C ARG A 3 43.22 3.01 63.43
N SER A 4 43.81 3.58 62.39
CA SER A 4 43.25 3.88 61.07
C SER A 4 42.78 2.61 60.38
N ARG A 5 41.66 2.71 59.64
CA ARG A 5 41.39 1.86 58.47
C ARG A 5 40.99 2.78 57.33
N GLU A 6 41.81 2.71 56.29
CA GLU A 6 41.68 3.44 55.03
C GLU A 6 40.47 2.93 54.24
N ILE A 7 39.77 3.87 53.61
CA ILE A 7 38.71 3.61 52.64
C ILE A 7 39.36 3.56 51.27
N THR A 8 39.41 2.38 50.64
CA THR A 8 39.79 2.25 49.24
C THR A 8 38.54 2.49 48.38
N MET A 9 38.43 3.68 47.78
CA MET A 9 37.46 3.95 46.70
C MET A 9 37.87 3.16 45.45
N VAL A 10 37.04 2.21 45.05
CA VAL A 10 37.12 1.61 43.70
C VAL A 10 36.42 2.58 42.73
N ALA A 11 37.21 3.22 41.88
CA ALA A 11 36.69 4.06 40.79
C ALA A 11 36.00 3.18 39.74
N PHE A 12 34.68 3.32 39.60
CA PHE A 12 33.94 2.80 38.45
C PHE A 12 34.36 3.61 37.21
N GLN A 13 35.05 2.96 36.27
CA GLN A 13 35.20 3.51 34.92
C GLN A 13 33.86 3.34 34.19
N PRO A 14 33.31 4.40 33.58
CA PRO A 14 32.14 4.25 32.73
C PRO A 14 32.56 3.52 31.45
N PHE A 15 31.94 2.37 31.18
CA PHE A 15 32.00 1.74 29.87
C PHE A 15 31.48 2.75 28.83
N PRO A 16 32.21 3.02 27.73
CA PRO A 16 31.67 3.83 26.67
C PRO A 16 30.49 3.10 26.05
N ILE A 17 29.29 3.65 26.25
CA ILE A 17 28.09 3.33 25.48
C ILE A 17 28.41 3.77 24.05
N VAL A 18 28.86 2.83 23.23
CA VAL A 18 28.91 3.02 21.78
C VAL A 18 27.45 3.02 21.32
N PHE A 19 26.86 4.22 21.23
CA PHE A 19 25.70 4.42 20.37
C PHE A 19 26.16 4.11 18.96
N ALA A 20 25.89 2.90 18.48
CA ALA A 20 25.86 2.64 17.07
C ALA A 20 24.76 3.54 16.50
N LEU A 21 25.17 4.67 15.94
CA LEU A 21 24.39 5.49 15.02
C LEU A 21 24.10 4.63 13.78
N LEU A 22 23.18 3.67 13.93
CA LEU A 22 22.38 3.20 12.81
C LEU A 22 21.71 4.46 12.28
N GLY A 23 22.13 4.89 11.09
CA GLY A 23 21.47 5.97 10.39
C GLY A 23 20.01 5.59 10.21
N VAL A 24 19.17 6.02 11.16
CA VAL A 24 17.72 6.02 11.00
C VAL A 24 17.49 7.03 9.90
N PHE A 25 17.49 6.55 8.65
CA PHE A 25 16.94 7.31 7.54
C PHE A 25 15.53 7.65 7.99
N ASN A 26 15.33 8.91 8.36
CA ASN A 26 14.06 9.38 8.88
C ASN A 26 13.12 9.47 7.67
N TRP A 27 12.57 8.33 7.26
CA TRP A 27 11.67 8.18 6.11
C TRP A 27 10.44 9.08 6.27
N GLN A 28 10.11 9.49 7.49
CA GLN A 28 9.08 10.50 7.73
C GLN A 28 9.47 11.91 7.24
N ALA A 29 10.75 12.27 7.23
CA ALA A 29 11.20 13.61 6.85
C ALA A 29 11.43 13.76 5.34
N THR A 30 11.85 12.68 4.65
CA THR A 30 12.04 12.67 3.20
C THR A 30 11.75 11.28 2.63
N ALA A 31 10.92 11.19 1.59
CA ALA A 31 10.78 9.96 0.81
C ALA A 31 11.81 9.98 -0.34
N PRO A 32 12.54 8.88 -0.57
CA PRO A 32 13.41 8.77 -1.73
C PRO A 32 12.61 8.89 -3.02
N GLU A 33 13.26 9.30 -4.11
CA GLU A 33 12.63 9.38 -5.44
C GLU A 33 12.01 8.04 -5.86
N ASN A 34 12.65 6.94 -5.46
CA ASN A 34 12.13 5.59 -5.61
C ASN A 34 12.01 4.93 -4.24
N THR A 35 10.83 4.41 -3.92
CA THR A 35 10.59 3.57 -2.74
C THR A 35 10.61 2.10 -3.15
N VAL A 36 11.26 1.26 -2.35
CA VAL A 36 11.37 -0.19 -2.51
C VAL A 36 10.95 -0.86 -1.21
N ILE A 37 9.89 -1.65 -1.29
CA ILE A 37 9.41 -2.52 -0.20
C ILE A 37 9.56 -3.95 -0.70
N VAL A 38 10.28 -4.79 0.03
CA VAL A 38 10.41 -6.22 -0.28
C VAL A 38 9.52 -7.02 0.67
N PHE A 39 8.97 -8.13 0.20
CA PHE A 39 8.16 -9.00 1.04
C PHE A 39 8.31 -10.47 0.67
N ALA A 40 8.05 -11.35 1.64
CA ALA A 40 8.21 -12.79 1.49
C ALA A 40 7.32 -13.58 2.46
N SER A 41 7.16 -14.87 2.15
CA SER A 41 6.54 -15.88 3.02
C SER A 41 7.10 -17.27 2.70
N CYS A 42 6.75 -18.27 3.52
CA CYS A 42 7.07 -19.69 3.34
C CYS A 42 8.58 -19.96 3.34
N ALA A 43 9.19 -19.63 4.49
CA ALA A 43 10.60 -19.76 4.80
C ALA A 43 10.86 -20.93 5.75
N ARG A 44 11.31 -22.05 5.21
CA ARG A 44 11.74 -23.17 6.03
C ARG A 44 13.15 -22.94 6.54
N GLN A 45 13.25 -22.70 7.84
CA GLN A 45 14.46 -22.27 8.56
C GLN A 45 15.66 -23.21 8.47
N ASP A 46 15.45 -24.47 8.08
CA ASP A 46 16.46 -25.52 7.95
C ASP A 46 16.90 -25.77 6.49
N LYS A 47 16.38 -24.99 5.54
CA LYS A 47 16.76 -25.06 4.13
C LYS A 47 17.51 -23.80 3.68
N PRO A 48 18.39 -23.89 2.67
CA PRO A 48 18.96 -22.71 2.02
C PRO A 48 17.88 -21.73 1.56
N ALA A 49 18.12 -20.43 1.72
CA ALA A 49 17.20 -19.36 1.31
C ALA A 49 18.01 -18.15 0.81
N LEU A 50 18.55 -18.25 -0.42
CA LEU A 50 19.42 -17.22 -1.01
C LEU A 50 18.70 -15.88 -1.22
N ALA A 51 17.39 -15.94 -1.47
CA ALA A 51 16.53 -14.78 -1.67
C ALA A 51 16.61 -13.75 -0.53
N TRP A 52 16.90 -14.14 0.73
CA TRP A 52 17.10 -13.16 1.80
C TRP A 52 18.24 -12.17 1.52
N GLY A 53 19.36 -12.69 0.99
CA GLY A 53 20.50 -11.87 0.61
C GLY A 53 20.17 -10.97 -0.59
N ALA A 54 19.45 -11.50 -1.58
CA ALA A 54 18.99 -10.73 -2.73
C ALA A 54 18.03 -9.59 -2.32
N MET A 55 17.09 -9.86 -1.40
CA MET A 55 16.22 -8.84 -0.81
C MET A 55 17.03 -7.73 -0.14
N ALA A 56 18.06 -8.08 0.64
CA ALA A 56 18.93 -7.09 1.28
C ALA A 56 19.72 -6.26 0.26
N ALA A 57 20.21 -6.89 -0.81
CA ALA A 57 20.97 -6.25 -1.88
C ALA A 57 20.15 -5.20 -2.66
N MET A 58 18.81 -5.30 -2.65
CA MET A 58 17.92 -4.29 -3.22
C MET A 58 17.88 -2.96 -2.45
N LYS A 59 18.53 -2.89 -1.27
CA LYS A 59 18.52 -1.72 -0.38
C LYS A 59 17.09 -1.21 -0.09
N PRO A 60 16.17 -2.09 0.36
CA PRO A 60 14.78 -1.73 0.59
C PRO A 60 14.65 -0.70 1.73
N GLN A 61 13.58 0.09 1.71
CA GLN A 61 13.19 0.93 2.84
C GLN A 61 12.39 0.16 3.90
N LEU A 62 11.78 -0.97 3.49
CA LEU A 62 11.02 -1.85 4.38
C LEU A 62 11.09 -3.30 3.88
N SER A 63 11.16 -4.23 4.83
CA SER A 63 10.85 -5.64 4.59
C SER A 63 9.55 -6.03 5.29
N VAL A 64 8.73 -6.83 4.63
CA VAL A 64 7.46 -7.33 5.16
C VAL A 64 7.43 -8.85 5.07
N LEU A 65 7.19 -9.53 6.19
CA LEU A 65 7.00 -10.97 6.20
C LEU A 65 5.54 -11.31 6.45
N LEU A 66 4.96 -12.10 5.55
CA LEU A 66 3.53 -12.39 5.52
C LEU A 66 3.18 -13.72 6.16
N GLY A 67 4.13 -14.35 6.84
CA GLY A 67 3.92 -15.60 7.57
C GLY A 67 4.62 -16.80 6.96
N ASP A 68 4.48 -17.94 7.62
CA ASP A 68 5.37 -19.09 7.48
C ASP A 68 6.83 -18.64 7.57
N ASN A 69 7.11 -17.76 8.52
CA ASN A 69 8.46 -17.27 8.76
C ASN A 69 9.40 -18.41 9.16
N ILE A 70 8.82 -19.44 9.77
CA ILE A 70 9.40 -20.74 10.08
C ILE A 70 8.31 -21.81 9.88
N TYR A 71 8.70 -23.07 9.72
CA TYR A 71 7.79 -24.21 9.73
C TYR A 71 7.69 -24.80 11.12
N GLY A 72 6.71 -24.31 11.89
CA GLY A 72 6.62 -24.36 13.34
C GLY A 72 5.69 -25.41 13.95
N ASP A 73 4.96 -26.22 13.18
CA ASP A 73 3.86 -27.08 13.65
C ASP A 73 4.17 -27.87 14.92
N THR A 74 3.61 -27.46 16.05
CA THR A 74 3.90 -28.04 17.36
C THR A 74 2.94 -27.49 18.42
N VAL A 75 2.75 -28.21 19.52
CA VAL A 75 2.20 -27.64 20.76
C VAL A 75 3.27 -27.43 21.83
N ASP A 76 4.53 -27.84 21.55
CA ASP A 76 5.70 -27.60 22.39
C ASP A 76 6.37 -26.29 21.99
N MET A 77 6.24 -25.29 22.86
CA MET A 77 6.67 -23.92 22.58
C MET A 77 8.20 -23.73 22.64
N GLU A 78 8.95 -24.66 23.25
CA GLU A 78 10.40 -24.64 23.14
C GLU A 78 10.85 -25.10 21.74
N VAL A 79 10.11 -26.01 21.09
CA VAL A 79 10.34 -26.37 19.68
C VAL A 79 10.09 -25.17 18.77
N LEU A 80 8.98 -24.45 18.95
CA LEU A 80 8.66 -23.26 18.14
C LEU A 80 9.75 -22.18 18.29
N LYS A 81 10.16 -21.91 19.53
CA LYS A 81 11.25 -20.97 19.85
C LYS A 81 12.59 -21.41 19.25
N ALA A 82 12.92 -22.71 19.31
CA ALA A 82 14.14 -23.25 18.70
C ALA A 82 14.15 -23.07 17.18
N LYS A 83 13.01 -23.25 16.51
CA LYS A 83 12.89 -23.02 15.06
C LYS A 83 13.11 -21.54 14.69
N TYR A 84 12.59 -20.60 15.47
CA TYR A 84 12.93 -19.18 15.32
C TYR A 84 14.42 -18.91 15.56
N SER A 85 15.04 -19.59 16.54
CA SER A 85 16.49 -19.50 16.76
C SER A 85 17.32 -20.04 15.58
N LEU A 86 16.79 -20.97 14.79
CA LEU A 86 17.45 -21.39 13.54
C LEU A 86 17.39 -20.28 12.49
N LEU A 87 16.21 -19.65 12.31
CA LEU A 87 16.06 -18.53 11.37
C LEU A 87 17.01 -17.37 11.68
N SER A 88 17.21 -17.01 12.96
CA SER A 88 18.14 -15.92 13.31
C SER A 88 19.60 -16.20 12.98
N LYS A 89 19.96 -17.47 12.75
CA LYS A 89 21.32 -17.88 12.35
C LYS A 89 21.51 -17.87 10.83
N VAL A 90 20.44 -17.72 10.05
CA VAL A 90 20.52 -17.63 8.58
C VAL A 90 21.14 -16.28 8.20
N SER A 91 22.32 -16.31 7.58
CA SER A 91 23.12 -15.12 7.26
C SER A 91 22.37 -14.11 6.38
N GLY A 92 21.67 -14.59 5.35
CA GLY A 92 20.86 -13.73 4.48
C GLY A 92 19.72 -13.04 5.24
N PHE A 93 19.05 -13.76 6.14
CA PHE A 93 17.97 -13.19 6.95
C PHE A 93 18.50 -12.12 7.91
N LYS A 94 19.64 -12.39 8.56
CA LYS A 94 20.35 -11.40 9.37
C LYS A 94 20.70 -10.16 8.55
N ALA A 95 21.24 -10.33 7.35
CA ALA A 95 21.58 -9.22 6.46
C ALA A 95 20.35 -8.37 6.09
N LEU A 96 19.21 -8.99 5.79
CA LEU A 96 17.96 -8.26 5.51
C LEU A 96 17.47 -7.46 6.73
N ARG A 97 17.51 -8.08 7.91
CA ARG A 97 17.12 -7.44 9.18
C ARG A 97 18.03 -6.25 9.54
N GLU A 98 19.31 -6.30 9.18
CA GLU A 98 20.25 -5.19 9.37
C GLU A 98 20.08 -4.09 8.32
N ALA A 99 19.63 -4.44 7.11
CA ALA A 99 19.51 -3.52 5.99
C ALA A 99 18.32 -2.54 6.13
N CYS A 100 17.20 -2.96 6.73
CA CYS A 100 15.99 -2.15 6.80
C CYS A 100 15.06 -2.56 7.96
N PRO A 101 14.12 -1.69 8.36
CA PRO A 101 13.03 -2.07 9.24
C PRO A 101 12.24 -3.26 8.70
N MET A 102 11.76 -4.11 9.61
CA MET A 102 11.00 -5.31 9.28
C MET A 102 9.65 -5.29 9.99
N MET A 103 8.58 -5.51 9.23
CA MET A 103 7.24 -5.79 9.76
C MET A 103 6.90 -7.25 9.48
N ALA A 104 6.25 -7.94 10.42
CA ALA A 104 5.93 -9.35 10.26
C ALA A 104 4.60 -9.70 10.91
N VAL A 105 3.87 -10.60 10.27
CA VAL A 105 2.78 -11.41 10.83
C VAL A 105 3.09 -12.89 10.59
N TRP A 106 2.33 -13.78 11.22
CA TRP A 106 2.43 -15.23 11.01
C TRP A 106 1.52 -15.69 9.88
N ASP A 107 1.74 -16.94 9.50
CA ASP A 107 0.76 -17.81 8.87
C ASP A 107 0.59 -19.07 9.75
N ASP A 108 -0.01 -20.13 9.24
CA ASP A 108 -0.36 -21.32 10.01
C ASP A 108 0.85 -22.07 10.58
N HIS A 109 1.95 -22.21 9.84
CA HIS A 109 3.07 -23.00 10.35
C HIS A 109 3.81 -22.31 11.50
N ASP A 110 4.02 -20.99 11.46
CA ASP A 110 4.64 -20.25 12.56
C ASP A 110 3.64 -19.77 13.63
N TYR A 111 2.34 -19.82 13.33
CA TYR A 111 1.27 -19.84 14.33
C TYR A 111 1.27 -21.16 15.12
N GLY A 112 1.66 -22.27 14.50
CA GLY A 112 2.02 -23.52 15.17
C GLY A 112 1.19 -24.74 14.79
N VAL A 113 0.29 -24.65 13.81
CA VAL A 113 -0.37 -25.82 13.23
C VAL A 113 -0.91 -25.51 11.83
N ASN A 114 -0.59 -26.37 10.87
CA ASN A 114 -1.04 -26.31 9.48
C ASN A 114 -2.56 -26.10 9.35
N ASP A 115 -2.96 -25.15 8.51
CA ASP A 115 -4.33 -24.67 8.32
C ASP A 115 -5.06 -24.34 9.65
N GLY A 116 -4.29 -23.92 10.65
CA GLY A 116 -4.75 -23.62 12.01
C GLY A 116 -5.50 -22.30 12.14
N GLY A 117 -6.43 -22.26 13.08
CA GLY A 117 -7.22 -21.07 13.40
C GLY A 117 -7.48 -20.93 14.90
N ALA A 118 -8.68 -20.49 15.28
CA ALA A 118 -9.07 -20.24 16.66
C ALA A 118 -9.00 -21.46 17.60
N SER A 119 -9.02 -22.68 17.05
CA SER A 119 -9.00 -23.93 17.82
C SER A 119 -7.61 -24.34 18.31
N TYR A 120 -6.54 -23.72 17.82
CA TYR A 120 -5.18 -24.05 18.24
C TYR A 120 -4.96 -23.62 19.70
N PRO A 121 -4.47 -24.50 20.60
CA PRO A 121 -4.42 -24.18 22.03
C PRO A 121 -3.31 -23.21 22.43
N GLN A 122 -2.25 -23.05 21.62
CA GLN A 122 -1.05 -22.28 21.99
C GLN A 122 -0.96 -20.91 21.28
N ARG A 123 -2.10 -20.31 20.93
CA ARG A 123 -2.15 -19.01 20.19
C ARG A 123 -1.39 -17.91 20.93
N GLU A 124 -1.62 -17.77 22.23
CA GLU A 124 -0.98 -16.74 23.06
C GLU A 124 0.52 -16.99 23.27
N ALA A 125 0.92 -18.25 23.44
CA ALA A 125 2.34 -18.60 23.55
C ALA A 125 3.08 -18.34 22.22
N SER A 126 2.46 -18.66 21.10
CA SER A 126 2.99 -18.39 19.75
C SER A 126 3.07 -16.88 19.48
N ARG A 127 2.07 -16.10 19.92
CA ARG A 127 2.10 -14.61 19.93
C ARG A 127 3.32 -14.10 20.65
N LYS A 128 3.55 -14.58 21.87
CA LYS A 128 4.70 -14.15 22.66
C LYS A 128 6.01 -14.45 21.95
N ILE A 129 6.18 -15.68 21.42
CA ILE A 129 7.42 -16.11 20.76
C ILE A 129 7.69 -15.28 19.50
N LEU A 130 6.70 -15.11 18.62
CA LEU A 130 6.86 -14.31 17.40
C LEU A 130 7.23 -12.87 17.73
N LEU A 131 6.49 -12.23 18.63
CA LEU A 131 6.72 -10.82 18.98
C LEU A 131 8.05 -10.60 19.69
N ASP A 132 8.49 -11.55 20.51
CA ASP A 132 9.82 -11.52 21.13
C ASP A 132 10.93 -11.68 20.06
N PHE A 133 10.75 -12.58 19.10
CA PHE A 133 11.72 -12.82 18.02
C PHE A 133 11.92 -11.60 17.11
N PHE A 134 10.83 -10.90 16.77
CA PHE A 134 10.89 -9.68 15.96
C PHE A 134 11.17 -8.40 16.77
N GLY A 135 11.41 -8.53 18.09
CA GLY A 135 11.79 -7.40 18.94
C GLY A 135 10.67 -6.38 19.12
N GLU A 136 9.41 -6.81 19.09
CA GLU A 136 8.26 -5.93 19.32
C GLU A 136 8.35 -5.30 20.73
N PRO A 137 8.17 -3.96 20.87
CA PRO A 137 8.22 -3.32 22.17
C PRO A 137 7.26 -3.94 23.19
N GLN A 138 7.66 -3.97 24.47
CA GLN A 138 6.80 -4.51 25.54
C GLN A 138 5.51 -3.71 25.74
N SER A 139 5.52 -2.41 25.40
CA SER A 139 4.35 -1.54 25.42
C SER A 139 3.43 -1.67 24.19
N SER A 140 3.80 -2.49 23.20
CA SER A 140 3.02 -2.62 21.97
C SER A 140 1.67 -3.27 22.23
N LEU A 141 0.62 -2.69 21.65
CA LEU A 141 -0.72 -3.27 21.69
C LEU A 141 -0.76 -4.66 21.06
N ARG A 142 0.14 -5.01 20.13
CA ARG A 142 0.21 -6.34 19.53
C ARG A 142 0.37 -7.48 20.56
N ARG A 143 0.90 -7.17 21.74
CA ARG A 143 1.09 -8.12 22.83
C ARG A 143 -0.19 -8.40 23.63
N THR A 144 -1.17 -7.51 23.58
CA THR A 144 -2.34 -7.53 24.47
C THR A 144 -3.68 -7.29 23.77
N GLN A 145 -3.67 -6.81 22.53
CA GLN A 145 -4.86 -6.49 21.76
C GLN A 145 -5.67 -7.76 21.50
N SER A 146 -6.99 -7.62 21.59
CA SER A 146 -7.90 -8.71 21.24
C SER A 146 -7.82 -8.97 19.73
N GLY A 147 -7.82 -10.25 19.33
CA GLY A 147 -7.96 -10.65 17.93
C GLY A 147 -6.68 -10.79 17.12
N GLY A 148 -5.51 -10.94 17.75
CA GLY A 148 -4.28 -11.36 17.07
C GLY A 148 -3.14 -10.35 17.12
N ILE A 149 -2.23 -10.45 16.15
CA ILE A 149 -1.00 -9.64 16.05
C ILE A 149 -1.02 -8.63 14.90
N PHE A 150 -2.21 -8.31 14.37
CA PHE A 150 -2.41 -7.34 13.30
C PHE A 150 -1.82 -5.96 13.66
N THR A 151 -1.33 -5.23 12.67
CA THR A 151 -0.67 -3.93 12.90
C THR A 151 -0.63 -3.10 11.62
N SER A 152 -0.37 -1.81 11.74
CA SER A 152 -0.17 -0.91 10.60
C SER A 152 0.92 0.12 10.89
N ARG A 153 1.53 0.64 9.83
CA ARG A 153 2.43 1.80 9.88
C ARG A 153 2.30 2.63 8.61
N ILE A 154 2.42 3.95 8.75
CA ILE A 154 2.47 4.90 7.63
C ILE A 154 3.89 5.43 7.51
N PHE A 155 4.41 5.42 6.29
CA PHE A 155 5.75 5.87 5.93
C PHE A 155 5.70 6.95 4.87
N GLY A 156 6.72 7.82 4.82
CA GLY A 156 6.83 8.91 3.85
C GLY A 156 6.10 10.20 4.27
N PRO A 157 6.42 11.33 3.61
CA PRO A 157 5.77 12.61 3.83
C PRO A 157 4.45 12.70 3.05
N ASP A 158 3.63 13.69 3.38
CA ASP A 158 2.37 13.99 2.69
C ASP A 158 2.53 14.03 1.16
N GLY A 159 1.60 13.39 0.44
CA GLY A 159 1.65 13.24 -1.01
C GLY A 159 2.53 12.08 -1.51
N ARG A 160 3.31 11.44 -0.62
CA ARG A 160 4.15 10.26 -0.92
C ARG A 160 4.06 9.19 0.19
N ARG A 161 2.91 9.08 0.86
CA ARG A 161 2.69 8.15 1.96
C ARG A 161 2.34 6.77 1.47
N ILE A 162 2.99 5.79 2.07
CA ILE A 162 2.64 4.37 1.95
C ILE A 162 2.21 3.89 3.34
N GLN A 163 0.98 3.41 3.44
CA GLN A 163 0.50 2.69 4.61
C GLN A 163 0.69 1.19 4.37
N VAL A 164 1.32 0.50 5.30
CA VAL A 164 1.38 -0.96 5.33
C VAL A 164 0.46 -1.44 6.45
N ILE A 165 -0.50 -2.30 6.11
CA ILE A 165 -1.51 -2.86 7.02
C ILE A 165 -1.32 -4.37 6.99
N LEU A 166 -0.96 -4.99 8.11
CA LEU A 166 -0.83 -6.44 8.21
C LEU A 166 -2.01 -7.00 8.99
N LEU A 167 -2.76 -7.88 8.32
CA LEU A 167 -3.89 -8.60 8.90
C LEU A 167 -3.42 -9.84 9.66
N ASP A 168 -4.24 -10.33 10.57
CA ASP A 168 -4.06 -11.64 11.21
C ASP A 168 -5.23 -12.54 10.82
N THR A 169 -4.93 -13.48 9.92
CA THR A 169 -5.86 -14.45 9.30
C THR A 169 -5.82 -15.82 10.00
N ARG A 170 -5.31 -15.89 11.23
CA ARG A 170 -5.22 -17.14 12.01
C ARG A 170 -5.94 -17.03 13.35
N TYR A 171 -5.69 -15.96 14.11
CA TYR A 171 -5.98 -15.92 15.54
C TYR A 171 -7.44 -16.26 15.91
N GLU A 172 -8.42 -15.69 15.23
CA GLU A 172 -9.86 -15.97 15.42
C GLU A 172 -10.50 -16.72 14.26
N ARG A 173 -9.71 -17.20 13.31
CA ARG A 173 -10.28 -17.80 12.09
C ARG A 173 -11.02 -19.10 12.43
N SER A 174 -12.25 -19.23 11.95
CA SER A 174 -13.06 -20.45 12.04
C SER A 174 -12.39 -21.62 11.30
N ALA A 175 -12.71 -22.86 11.67
CA ALA A 175 -12.19 -24.03 10.97
C ALA A 175 -12.59 -24.04 9.49
N LEU A 176 -11.69 -24.50 8.61
CA LEU A 176 -11.99 -24.62 7.17
C LEU A 176 -12.94 -25.79 6.92
N LYS A 177 -13.89 -25.59 6.01
CA LYS A 177 -14.78 -26.64 5.53
C LYS A 177 -14.04 -27.53 4.52
N LYS A 178 -13.73 -28.77 4.92
CA LYS A 178 -13.02 -29.75 4.07
C LYS A 178 -13.93 -30.30 2.97
N ALA A 179 -13.38 -30.46 1.77
CA ALA A 179 -14.04 -31.19 0.71
C ALA A 179 -14.11 -32.71 1.01
N PRO A 180 -15.13 -33.43 0.51
CA PRO A 180 -15.15 -34.89 0.57
C PRO A 180 -13.93 -35.49 -0.15
N GLY A 181 -13.31 -36.53 0.42
CA GLY A 181 -12.11 -37.17 -0.15
C GLY A 181 -10.81 -36.93 0.61
N GLY A 182 -10.88 -36.41 1.84
CA GLY A 182 -9.74 -36.27 2.75
C GLY A 182 -8.90 -35.00 2.49
N PRO A 183 -7.73 -34.87 3.16
CA PRO A 183 -6.92 -33.64 3.13
C PRO A 183 -6.50 -33.20 1.72
N SER A 184 -6.32 -34.14 0.79
CA SER A 184 -5.98 -33.83 -0.60
C SER A 184 -7.14 -33.26 -1.41
N ALA A 185 -8.39 -33.38 -0.95
CA ALA A 185 -9.53 -32.83 -1.69
C ALA A 185 -9.60 -31.28 -1.63
N GLY A 186 -8.92 -30.68 -0.65
CA GLY A 186 -8.90 -29.23 -0.43
C GLY A 186 -10.13 -28.72 0.34
N TYR A 187 -10.40 -27.42 0.19
CA TYR A 187 -11.38 -26.70 0.99
C TYR A 187 -12.54 -26.17 0.15
N LEU A 188 -13.75 -26.31 0.68
CA LEU A 188 -14.98 -25.76 0.13
C LEU A 188 -15.28 -24.39 0.73
N PRO A 189 -16.09 -23.55 0.06
CA PRO A 189 -16.63 -22.34 0.68
C PRO A 189 -17.58 -22.66 1.85
N ASP A 190 -17.44 -21.90 2.93
CA ASP A 190 -18.40 -21.80 4.03
C ASP A 190 -19.11 -20.45 3.97
N SER A 191 -20.29 -20.42 3.36
CA SER A 191 -21.11 -19.21 3.20
C SER A 191 -22.02 -18.94 4.39
N THR A 192 -21.79 -19.56 5.54
CA THR A 192 -22.57 -19.28 6.76
C THR A 192 -22.09 -18.00 7.43
N SER A 193 -22.96 -17.31 8.16
CA SER A 193 -22.59 -16.14 8.96
C SER A 193 -21.78 -16.47 10.21
N ALA A 194 -21.52 -17.76 10.48
CA ALA A 194 -20.69 -18.23 11.58
C ALA A 194 -19.21 -18.43 11.17
N ALA A 195 -18.90 -18.43 9.87
CA ALA A 195 -17.53 -18.42 9.39
C ALA A 195 -16.89 -17.06 9.65
N VAL A 196 -15.74 -17.07 10.34
CA VAL A 196 -15.00 -15.88 10.74
C VAL A 196 -13.60 -15.97 10.16
N MET A 197 -13.13 -14.90 9.50
CA MET A 197 -11.75 -14.77 9.04
C MET A 197 -10.94 -13.91 10.00
N LEU A 198 -11.47 -12.72 10.32
CA LEU A 198 -10.84 -11.77 11.22
C LEU A 198 -11.69 -11.57 12.48
N ALA A 199 -11.04 -11.28 13.60
CA ALA A 199 -11.73 -10.89 14.82
C ALA A 199 -12.53 -9.59 14.62
N GLU A 200 -13.65 -9.42 15.31
CA GLU A 200 -14.44 -8.17 15.28
C GLU A 200 -13.61 -6.94 15.72
N SER A 201 -12.70 -7.11 16.68
CA SER A 201 -11.77 -6.05 17.09
C SER A 201 -10.84 -5.64 15.94
N GLN A 202 -10.40 -6.61 15.12
CA GLN A 202 -9.56 -6.36 13.95
C GLN A 202 -10.35 -5.68 12.84
N TRP A 203 -11.61 -6.06 12.62
CA TRP A 203 -12.50 -5.37 11.67
C TRP A 203 -12.67 -3.89 12.02
N LYS A 204 -13.02 -3.60 13.28
CA LYS A 204 -13.18 -2.22 13.78
C LYS A 204 -11.88 -1.42 13.67
N TRP A 205 -10.75 -2.05 13.96
CA TRP A 205 -9.44 -1.43 13.78
C TRP A 205 -9.16 -1.12 12.30
N LEU A 206 -9.38 -2.08 11.40
CA LEU A 206 -9.15 -1.93 9.96
C LEU A 206 -9.98 -0.80 9.36
N GLU A 207 -11.24 -0.65 9.77
CA GLU A 207 -12.10 0.48 9.37
C GLU A 207 -11.49 1.84 9.75
N GLY A 208 -10.82 1.93 10.89
CA GLY A 208 -10.12 3.13 11.35
C GLY A 208 -8.81 3.38 10.58
N GLU A 209 -8.04 2.33 10.34
CA GLU A 209 -6.78 2.40 9.60
C GLU A 209 -6.97 2.84 8.16
N LEU A 210 -7.99 2.32 7.48
CA LEU A 210 -8.25 2.66 6.08
C LEU A 210 -8.65 4.14 5.89
N LYS A 211 -9.13 4.80 6.95
CA LYS A 211 -9.44 6.24 6.96
C LYS A 211 -8.20 7.12 7.20
N GLN A 212 -7.08 6.56 7.63
CA GLN A 212 -5.83 7.31 7.77
C GLN A 212 -5.34 7.78 6.40
N PRO A 213 -4.69 8.95 6.32
CA PRO A 213 -4.31 9.50 5.04
C PRO A 213 -3.09 8.75 4.47
N ALA A 214 -3.24 8.21 3.27
CA ALA A 214 -2.19 7.51 2.54
C ALA A 214 -2.48 7.52 1.04
N GLU A 215 -1.42 7.67 0.23
CA GLU A 215 -1.52 7.63 -1.23
C GLU A 215 -1.53 6.19 -1.74
N ILE A 216 -0.77 5.29 -1.11
CA ILE A 216 -0.75 3.84 -1.37
C ILE A 216 -1.01 3.09 -0.06
N ARG A 217 -1.79 2.01 -0.14
CA ARG A 217 -2.07 1.10 0.98
C ARG A 217 -1.71 -0.33 0.57
N LEU A 218 -0.73 -0.92 1.25
CA LEU A 218 -0.33 -2.30 1.08
C LEU A 218 -0.95 -3.13 2.20
N ILE A 219 -1.97 -3.91 1.87
CA ILE A 219 -2.63 -4.83 2.81
C ILE A 219 -1.92 -6.19 2.71
N GLY A 220 -1.15 -6.56 3.73
CA GLY A 220 -0.56 -7.88 3.89
C GLY A 220 -1.58 -8.86 4.48
N SER A 221 -1.81 -9.97 3.77
CA SER A 221 -2.59 -11.11 4.24
C SER A 221 -1.73 -12.37 4.13
N SER A 222 -1.83 -13.31 5.07
CA SER A 222 -1.01 -14.52 4.98
C SER A 222 -1.45 -15.44 3.83
N ILE A 223 -2.76 -15.44 3.52
CA ILE A 223 -3.38 -16.22 2.44
C ILE A 223 -3.90 -15.32 1.31
N GLN A 224 -4.09 -15.89 0.11
CA GLN A 224 -4.55 -15.14 -1.08
C GLN A 224 -5.96 -14.57 -0.89
N VAL A 225 -6.13 -13.28 -1.27
CA VAL A 225 -7.41 -12.57 -1.23
C VAL A 225 -8.15 -12.69 -2.55
N VAL A 226 -7.47 -12.49 -3.68
CA VAL A 226 -8.11 -12.40 -5.00
C VAL A 226 -8.35 -13.78 -5.63
N SER A 227 -7.42 -14.71 -5.51
CA SER A 227 -7.51 -16.05 -6.12
C SER A 227 -8.73 -16.85 -5.60
N GLU A 228 -9.34 -17.66 -6.48
CA GLU A 228 -10.58 -18.41 -6.19
C GLU A 228 -10.58 -19.86 -6.65
N ASP A 229 -9.79 -20.21 -7.67
CA ASP A 229 -9.95 -21.47 -8.39
C ASP A 229 -9.14 -22.64 -7.79
N HIS A 230 -8.05 -22.35 -7.07
CA HIS A 230 -7.22 -23.42 -6.47
C HIS A 230 -7.89 -24.04 -5.25
N ARG A 231 -7.60 -25.32 -4.97
CA ARG A 231 -8.25 -26.09 -3.88
C ARG A 231 -7.79 -25.74 -2.46
N PHE A 232 -6.65 -25.08 -2.32
CA PHE A 232 -6.01 -24.77 -1.03
C PHE A 232 -6.69 -23.58 -0.32
N GLU A 233 -6.22 -23.26 0.89
CA GLU A 233 -6.76 -22.19 1.71
C GLU A 233 -6.61 -20.81 1.04
N LYS A 234 -7.66 -19.98 1.20
CA LYS A 234 -7.79 -18.63 0.62
C LYS A 234 -8.99 -17.93 1.24
N TRP A 235 -9.08 -16.62 1.05
CA TRP A 235 -10.26 -15.85 1.47
C TRP A 235 -11.57 -16.34 0.84
N ALA A 236 -11.53 -16.89 -0.38
CA ALA A 236 -12.71 -17.45 -1.04
C ALA A 236 -13.32 -18.66 -0.30
N ASN A 237 -12.61 -19.26 0.67
CA ASN A 237 -13.19 -20.27 1.55
C ASN A 237 -14.20 -19.69 2.54
N MET A 238 -14.18 -18.37 2.80
CA MET A 238 -15.13 -17.65 3.67
C MET A 238 -15.70 -16.44 2.91
N PRO A 239 -16.58 -16.67 1.92
CA PRO A 239 -17.01 -15.64 0.97
C PRO A 239 -17.67 -14.41 1.61
N LEU A 240 -18.40 -14.57 2.73
CA LEU A 240 -19.02 -13.45 3.43
C LEU A 240 -17.99 -12.53 4.09
N GLU A 241 -16.93 -13.10 4.66
CA GLU A 241 -15.81 -12.33 5.25
C GLU A 241 -14.97 -11.64 4.17
N ARG A 242 -14.80 -12.30 3.01
CA ARG A 242 -14.15 -11.68 1.85
C ARG A 242 -14.94 -10.51 1.29
N GLU A 243 -16.26 -10.63 1.13
CA GLU A 243 -17.11 -9.50 0.73
C GLU A 243 -17.09 -8.40 1.80
N ARG A 244 -17.02 -8.75 3.09
CA ARG A 244 -16.85 -7.78 4.17
C ARG A 244 -15.54 -7.00 4.01
N LEU A 245 -14.43 -7.64 3.63
CA LEU A 245 -13.17 -6.93 3.32
C LEU A 245 -13.37 -5.89 2.22
N PHE A 246 -13.98 -6.30 1.10
CA PHE A 246 -14.23 -5.42 -0.04
C PHE A 246 -15.16 -4.26 0.33
N LYS A 247 -16.23 -4.54 1.07
CA LYS A 247 -17.14 -3.53 1.59
C LYS A 247 -16.44 -2.55 2.53
N THR A 248 -15.59 -3.03 3.43
CA THR A 248 -14.83 -2.20 4.37
C THR A 248 -13.88 -1.25 3.63
N ILE A 249 -13.14 -1.76 2.63
CA ILE A 249 -12.28 -0.93 1.77
C ILE A 249 -13.12 0.12 1.04
N ARG A 250 -14.21 -0.29 0.37
CA ARG A 250 -15.11 0.63 -0.35
C ARG A 250 -15.71 1.70 0.56
N ALA A 251 -16.25 1.31 1.73
CA ALA A 251 -16.93 2.21 2.66
C ALA A 251 -15.99 3.21 3.32
N SER A 252 -14.71 2.87 3.49
CA SER A 252 -13.69 3.80 3.97
C SER A 252 -13.32 4.88 2.95
N GLY A 253 -13.67 4.67 1.67
CA GLY A 253 -13.20 5.47 0.56
C GLY A 253 -11.70 5.30 0.29
N ALA A 254 -11.02 4.31 0.87
CA ALA A 254 -9.60 4.07 0.63
C ALA A 254 -9.29 3.90 -0.86
N SER A 255 -8.16 4.45 -1.29
CA SER A 255 -7.62 4.34 -2.64
C SER A 255 -6.16 3.89 -2.59
N GLY A 256 -5.60 3.52 -3.74
CA GLY A 256 -4.23 3.03 -3.85
C GLY A 256 -4.04 1.68 -3.15
N VAL A 257 -5.10 0.88 -3.05
CA VAL A 257 -5.09 -0.38 -2.28
C VAL A 257 -4.54 -1.52 -3.13
N ILE A 258 -3.54 -2.20 -2.60
CA ILE A 258 -2.90 -3.38 -3.18
C ILE A 258 -2.76 -4.42 -2.07
N VAL A 259 -3.04 -5.69 -2.38
CA VAL A 259 -2.84 -6.82 -1.47
C VAL A 259 -1.47 -7.45 -1.73
N MET A 260 -0.78 -7.81 -0.65
CA MET A 260 0.38 -8.71 -0.69
C MET A 260 0.00 -10.00 0.04
N SER A 261 0.23 -11.16 -0.57
CA SER A 261 -0.17 -12.47 -0.01
C SER A 261 0.91 -13.56 -0.02
N GLY A 262 0.68 -14.63 0.76
CA GLY A 262 1.59 -15.76 1.00
C GLY A 262 0.97 -17.15 0.77
N ASP A 263 1.30 -18.11 1.65
CA ASP A 263 0.81 -19.52 1.75
C ASP A 263 1.12 -20.48 0.57
N ARG A 264 0.95 -20.03 -0.67
CA ARG A 264 0.75 -20.91 -1.82
C ARG A 264 1.98 -21.65 -2.38
N HIS A 265 3.18 -21.37 -1.91
CA HIS A 265 4.44 -21.90 -2.46
C HIS A 265 4.60 -21.58 -3.97
N LEU A 266 4.02 -20.48 -4.42
CA LEU A 266 4.17 -19.94 -5.77
C LEU A 266 4.08 -18.42 -5.76
N GLY A 267 4.55 -17.82 -6.86
CA GLY A 267 4.37 -16.40 -7.11
C GLY A 267 3.16 -16.18 -8.00
N ASP A 268 2.34 -15.17 -7.74
CA ASP A 268 1.22 -14.82 -8.60
C ASP A 268 0.89 -13.33 -8.54
N ILE A 269 0.35 -12.77 -9.61
CA ILE A 269 -0.24 -11.43 -9.63
C ILE A 269 -1.64 -11.58 -10.21
N SER A 270 -2.63 -11.31 -9.37
CA SER A 270 -4.04 -11.41 -9.71
C SER A 270 -4.70 -10.05 -9.64
N SER A 271 -5.71 -9.81 -10.48
CA SER A 271 -6.50 -8.59 -10.47
C SER A 271 -7.97 -8.90 -10.67
N MET A 272 -8.83 -8.26 -9.88
CA MET A 272 -10.28 -8.37 -10.03
C MET A 272 -10.98 -7.02 -9.84
N ASP A 273 -12.20 -6.91 -10.35
CA ASP A 273 -13.12 -5.86 -9.93
C ASP A 273 -13.83 -6.30 -8.65
N ALA A 274 -13.41 -5.74 -7.51
CA ALA A 274 -14.05 -5.94 -6.21
C ALA A 274 -15.09 -4.84 -5.88
N GLY A 275 -15.55 -4.10 -6.88
CA GLY A 275 -16.51 -3.01 -6.72
C GLY A 275 -15.95 -1.77 -6.03
N LEU A 276 -14.62 -1.61 -5.98
CA LEU A 276 -13.92 -0.50 -5.32
C LEU A 276 -13.90 0.78 -6.17
N GLY A 277 -14.30 0.69 -7.45
CA GLY A 277 -14.15 1.77 -8.44
C GLY A 277 -12.76 1.81 -9.11
N PHE A 278 -11.91 0.85 -8.78
CA PHE A 278 -10.58 0.57 -9.36
C PHE A 278 -10.25 -0.93 -9.17
N PRO A 279 -9.33 -1.52 -9.94
CA PRO A 279 -8.96 -2.92 -9.78
C PRO A 279 -8.28 -3.19 -8.43
N LEU A 280 -8.70 -4.26 -7.74
CA LEU A 280 -7.99 -4.79 -6.59
C LEU A 280 -6.92 -5.76 -7.09
N ILE A 281 -5.65 -5.40 -6.91
CA ILE A 281 -4.51 -6.22 -7.31
C ILE A 281 -3.95 -6.94 -6.07
N ASP A 282 -3.69 -8.23 -6.20
CA ASP A 282 -3.09 -9.10 -5.20
C ASP A 282 -1.81 -9.71 -5.77
N ILE A 283 -0.67 -9.36 -5.17
CA ILE A 283 0.62 -9.96 -5.48
C ILE A 283 0.99 -10.99 -4.40
N THR A 284 1.04 -12.24 -4.80
CA THR A 284 1.47 -13.37 -3.97
C THR A 284 2.95 -13.62 -4.18
N ALA A 285 3.74 -13.58 -3.10
CA ALA A 285 5.14 -14.02 -3.09
C ALA A 285 5.32 -15.05 -1.97
N SER A 286 5.19 -16.32 -2.36
CA SER A 286 5.11 -17.42 -1.42
C SER A 286 6.06 -18.52 -1.82
N GLY A 287 7.16 -18.67 -1.10
CA GLY A 287 8.16 -19.69 -1.39
C GLY A 287 9.52 -19.10 -1.59
N ILE A 288 10.05 -18.50 -0.53
CA ILE A 288 11.46 -18.11 -0.49
C ILE A 288 12.39 -19.33 -0.60
N ASN A 289 11.92 -20.50 -0.14
CA ASN A 289 12.59 -21.79 -0.32
C ASN A 289 11.63 -23.00 -0.35
N GLN A 290 10.32 -22.77 -0.46
CA GLN A 290 9.28 -23.81 -0.63
C GLN A 290 8.66 -23.85 -2.04
N ALA A 291 9.05 -22.95 -2.94
CA ALA A 291 8.48 -22.95 -4.27
C ALA A 291 8.87 -24.19 -5.09
N SER A 292 8.02 -24.56 -6.06
CA SER A 292 8.28 -25.69 -6.96
C SER A 292 9.59 -25.50 -7.73
N GLN A 293 10.51 -26.45 -7.54
CA GLN A 293 11.76 -26.54 -8.30
C GLN A 293 11.59 -27.28 -9.64
N ALA A 294 10.41 -27.87 -9.88
CA ALA A 294 10.07 -28.47 -11.16
C ALA A 294 9.27 -27.47 -12.02
N TYR A 295 9.58 -27.44 -13.31
CA TYR A 295 8.72 -26.77 -14.28
C TYR A 295 7.34 -27.44 -14.30
N ARG A 296 6.28 -26.63 -14.37
CA ARG A 296 4.91 -27.09 -14.31
C ARG A 296 3.99 -26.16 -15.06
N GLN A 297 2.86 -26.70 -15.51
CA GLN A 297 1.78 -25.87 -16.02
C GLN A 297 1.23 -24.97 -14.91
N ALA A 298 0.79 -23.78 -15.29
CA ALA A 298 0.16 -22.86 -14.38
C ALA A 298 -1.14 -23.45 -13.80
N GLU A 299 -1.32 -23.34 -12.49
CA GLU A 299 -2.57 -23.70 -11.81
C GLU A 299 -3.70 -22.79 -12.31
N PRO A 300 -4.96 -23.26 -12.40
CA PRO A 300 -6.08 -22.40 -12.73
C PRO A 300 -6.18 -21.21 -11.77
N ASN A 301 -6.28 -20.00 -12.35
CA ASN A 301 -6.62 -18.77 -11.66
C ASN A 301 -7.18 -17.79 -12.71
N ARG A 302 -8.50 -17.63 -12.74
CA ARG A 302 -9.21 -16.75 -13.68
C ARG A 302 -8.85 -15.28 -13.54
N HIS A 303 -8.30 -14.88 -12.39
CA HIS A 303 -7.93 -13.50 -12.09
C HIS A 303 -6.44 -13.21 -12.34
N ARG A 304 -5.65 -14.23 -12.72
CA ARG A 304 -4.20 -14.06 -12.96
C ARG A 304 -3.97 -13.14 -14.16
N ILE A 305 -3.14 -12.13 -13.93
CA ILE A 305 -2.66 -11.21 -14.97
C ILE A 305 -1.18 -11.43 -15.30
N ALA A 306 -0.39 -11.93 -14.35
CA ALA A 306 1.00 -12.33 -14.55
C ALA A 306 1.43 -13.21 -13.37
N GLY A 307 2.26 -14.23 -13.55
CA GLY A 307 2.68 -15.02 -12.38
C GLY A 307 3.21 -16.41 -12.69
N MET A 308 3.25 -17.20 -11.63
CA MET A 308 3.79 -18.55 -11.54
C MET A 308 5.19 -18.72 -12.13
N PRO A 309 6.17 -17.91 -11.68
CA PRO A 309 7.56 -18.16 -12.05
C PRO A 309 8.02 -19.54 -11.56
N TRP A 310 9.00 -20.09 -12.26
CA TRP A 310 9.70 -21.29 -11.81
C TRP A 310 10.67 -20.94 -10.67
N GLY A 311 10.77 -21.83 -9.67
CA GLY A 311 11.75 -21.70 -8.60
C GLY A 311 11.37 -20.75 -7.47
N ASN A 312 12.31 -20.60 -6.54
CA ASN A 312 12.17 -19.74 -5.37
C ASN A 312 12.16 -18.28 -5.78
N HIS A 313 11.38 -17.49 -5.05
CA HIS A 313 11.21 -16.09 -5.36
C HIS A 313 10.80 -15.30 -4.11
N PHE A 314 10.87 -13.98 -4.23
CA PHE A 314 10.33 -13.03 -3.27
C PHE A 314 9.61 -11.90 -4.02
N GLY A 315 8.84 -11.12 -3.28
CA GLY A 315 8.06 -10.02 -3.80
C GLY A 315 8.74 -8.67 -3.60
N ALA A 316 8.52 -7.73 -4.52
CA ALA A 316 8.87 -6.34 -4.32
C ALA A 316 7.77 -5.41 -4.85
N VAL A 317 7.48 -4.37 -4.07
CA VAL A 317 6.68 -3.22 -4.49
C VAL A 317 7.63 -2.04 -4.66
N ARG A 318 7.72 -1.51 -5.88
CA ARG A 318 8.49 -0.31 -6.17
C ARG A 318 7.59 0.84 -6.57
N VAL A 319 7.85 2.02 -6.01
CA VAL A 319 7.12 3.23 -6.35
C VAL A 319 8.10 4.27 -6.85
N SER A 320 7.90 4.70 -8.09
CA SER A 320 8.62 5.82 -8.68
C SER A 320 7.79 7.09 -8.49
N TRP A 321 8.29 8.02 -7.67
CA TRP A 321 7.62 9.28 -7.31
C TRP A 321 8.05 10.46 -8.19
N SER A 322 8.85 10.22 -9.22
CA SER A 322 9.43 11.27 -10.08
C SER A 322 8.46 11.84 -11.10
N THR A 323 7.31 11.18 -11.31
CA THR A 323 6.25 11.59 -12.22
C THR A 323 5.06 12.20 -11.47
N ASN A 324 4.29 13.06 -12.14
CA ASN A 324 3.04 13.62 -11.59
C ASN A 324 2.00 12.55 -11.26
N ASP A 325 2.07 11.40 -11.94
CA ASP A 325 1.30 10.20 -11.63
C ASP A 325 2.29 9.08 -11.30
N PRO A 326 2.53 8.80 -9.99
CA PRO A 326 3.55 7.84 -9.56
C PRO A 326 3.33 6.45 -10.16
N LEU A 327 4.42 5.78 -10.55
CA LEU A 327 4.33 4.43 -11.11
C LEU A 327 4.57 3.39 -10.02
N VAL A 328 3.59 2.52 -9.79
CA VAL A 328 3.71 1.36 -8.89
C VAL A 328 4.08 0.13 -9.72
N SER A 329 5.18 -0.52 -9.37
CA SER A 329 5.64 -1.77 -9.98
C SER A 329 5.57 -2.90 -8.95
N LEU A 330 4.78 -3.92 -9.26
CA LEU A 330 4.62 -5.14 -8.48
C LEU A 330 5.47 -6.23 -9.13
N GLU A 331 6.39 -6.80 -8.38
CA GLU A 331 7.45 -7.63 -8.93
C GLU A 331 7.62 -8.92 -8.16
N LEU A 332 7.80 -10.01 -8.90
CA LEU A 332 8.34 -11.25 -8.40
C LEU A 332 9.77 -11.35 -8.91
N ARG A 333 10.68 -11.66 -7.99
CA ARG A 333 12.11 -11.78 -8.25
C ARG A 333 12.60 -13.13 -7.79
N ASP A 334 13.49 -13.75 -8.55
CA ASP A 334 14.06 -15.04 -8.17
C ASP A 334 15.02 -14.92 -6.96
N GLU A 335 15.57 -16.06 -6.52
CA GLU A 335 16.47 -16.11 -5.37
C GLU A 335 17.83 -15.42 -5.56
N THR A 336 18.18 -15.05 -6.80
CA THR A 336 19.36 -14.22 -7.12
C THR A 336 19.03 -12.74 -7.17
N GLY A 337 17.73 -12.40 -7.22
CA GLY A 337 17.22 -11.05 -7.28
C GLY A 337 16.84 -10.60 -8.69
N ASP A 338 16.91 -11.47 -9.70
CA ASP A 338 16.53 -11.12 -11.07
C ASP A 338 15.01 -11.00 -11.20
N LEU A 339 14.57 -10.07 -12.05
CA LEU A 339 13.15 -9.83 -12.30
C LEU A 339 12.57 -10.95 -13.17
N VAL A 340 11.65 -11.74 -12.63
CA VAL A 340 11.01 -12.84 -13.36
C VAL A 340 9.61 -12.48 -13.84
N VAL A 341 8.84 -11.73 -13.03
CA VAL A 341 7.49 -11.28 -13.38
C VAL A 341 7.29 -9.87 -12.87
N SER A 342 6.65 -9.01 -13.66
CA SER A 342 6.24 -7.68 -13.20
C SER A 342 4.89 -7.26 -13.74
N HIS A 343 4.15 -6.50 -12.95
CA HIS A 343 3.01 -5.71 -13.37
C HIS A 343 3.19 -4.26 -12.94
N ARG A 344 2.95 -3.30 -13.83
CA ARG A 344 3.13 -1.88 -13.56
C ARG A 344 1.81 -1.15 -13.75
N VAL A 345 1.48 -0.29 -12.79
CA VAL A 345 0.21 0.44 -12.77
C VAL A 345 0.46 1.88 -12.30
N PRO A 346 0.00 2.91 -13.03
CA PRO A 346 0.05 4.28 -12.53
C PRO A 346 -0.88 4.41 -11.32
N LEU A 347 -0.49 5.21 -10.33
CA LEU A 347 -1.24 5.35 -9.09
C LEU A 347 -2.67 5.87 -9.33
N SER A 348 -2.88 6.70 -10.34
CA SER A 348 -4.21 7.17 -10.75
C SER A 348 -5.18 6.04 -11.08
N ALA A 349 -4.70 4.92 -11.65
CA ALA A 349 -5.54 3.76 -11.99
C ALA A 349 -6.00 2.97 -10.75
N LEU A 350 -5.39 3.21 -9.58
CA LEU A 350 -5.79 2.63 -8.30
C LEU A 350 -6.66 3.58 -7.47
N ARG A 351 -7.29 4.57 -8.11
CA ARG A 351 -8.20 5.52 -7.46
C ARG A 351 -9.59 5.38 -8.05
N PRO A 352 -10.66 5.48 -7.24
CA PRO A 352 -12.01 5.61 -7.78
C PRO A 352 -12.07 6.78 -8.76
N LYS A 353 -12.82 6.63 -9.87
CA LYS A 353 -12.95 7.71 -10.87
C LYS A 353 -13.44 9.04 -10.26
N SER A 354 -14.26 9.00 -9.20
CA SER A 354 -14.67 10.19 -8.45
C SER A 354 -13.53 10.83 -7.64
N LYS A 355 -12.57 10.04 -7.15
CA LYS A 355 -11.38 10.52 -6.42
C LYS A 355 -10.27 11.03 -7.34
N MET A 356 -10.24 10.63 -8.61
CA MET A 356 -9.36 11.27 -9.59
C MET A 356 -9.72 12.76 -9.75
N ALA A 357 -11.00 13.12 -9.62
CA ALA A 357 -11.41 14.52 -9.58
C ALA A 357 -10.96 15.23 -8.29
N GLU A 358 -10.92 14.54 -7.15
CA GLU A 358 -10.42 15.09 -5.88
C GLU A 358 -8.89 15.23 -5.80
N ALA A 359 -8.12 14.41 -6.50
CA ALA A 359 -6.64 14.50 -6.50
C ALA A 359 -6.12 15.80 -7.14
N ASN A 360 -6.98 16.51 -7.89
CA ASN A 360 -6.73 17.84 -8.44
C ASN A 360 -7.20 18.95 -7.48
N ASN A 361 -7.62 18.64 -6.24
CA ASN A 361 -8.25 19.60 -5.35
C ASN A 361 -7.29 20.72 -4.95
N VAL A 362 -7.55 21.86 -5.54
CA VAL A 362 -7.21 23.15 -4.98
C VAL A 362 -8.10 23.39 -3.76
N LYS A 363 -7.53 23.88 -2.65
CA LYS A 363 -8.30 24.28 -1.47
C LYS A 363 -9.21 25.46 -1.84
N LEU A 364 -10.52 25.30 -1.67
CA LEU A 364 -11.52 26.32 -1.98
C LEU A 364 -11.76 27.25 -0.77
N ALA A 365 -11.89 28.55 -1.03
CA ALA A 365 -12.43 29.51 -0.07
C ALA A 365 -13.97 29.54 -0.11
N GLU A 366 -14.59 30.22 0.85
CA GLU A 366 -16.05 30.36 0.91
C GLU A 366 -16.59 31.04 -0.37
N GLY A 367 -17.56 30.39 -1.01
CA GLY A 367 -18.16 30.85 -2.27
C GLY A 367 -17.41 30.41 -3.54
N GLU A 368 -16.28 29.71 -3.43
CA GLU A 368 -15.57 29.12 -4.57
C GLU A 368 -16.06 27.70 -4.86
N ILE A 369 -16.08 27.31 -6.13
CA ILE A 369 -16.50 25.98 -6.58
C ILE A 369 -15.44 25.35 -7.51
N THR A 370 -15.49 24.03 -7.66
CA THR A 370 -14.64 23.31 -8.61
C THR A 370 -15.17 23.40 -10.04
N PRO A 371 -14.36 23.10 -11.07
CA PRO A 371 -14.84 22.97 -12.44
C PRO A 371 -15.99 21.98 -12.59
N ALA A 372 -15.95 20.87 -11.85
CA ALA A 372 -17.01 19.85 -11.87
C ALA A 372 -18.36 20.42 -11.40
N VAL A 373 -18.37 21.20 -10.31
CA VAL A 373 -19.61 21.85 -9.82
C VAL A 373 -20.04 22.97 -10.76
N ALA A 374 -19.08 23.76 -11.26
CA ALA A 374 -19.38 24.88 -12.16
C ALA A 374 -20.16 24.41 -13.38
N ARG A 375 -19.77 23.29 -14.01
CA ARG A 375 -20.42 22.75 -15.22
C ARG A 375 -21.94 22.58 -15.13
N GLU A 376 -22.48 22.35 -13.94
CA GLU A 376 -23.93 22.21 -13.70
C GLU A 376 -24.65 23.56 -13.50
N MET A 377 -23.94 24.68 -13.66
CA MET A 377 -24.42 26.03 -13.36
C MET A 377 -24.49 26.94 -14.59
N VAL A 378 -24.75 26.37 -15.77
CA VAL A 378 -24.86 27.12 -17.02
C VAL A 378 -25.87 28.26 -16.88
N GLY A 379 -25.48 29.46 -17.35
CA GLY A 379 -26.29 30.69 -17.22
C GLY A 379 -26.17 31.39 -15.87
N LYS A 380 -25.39 30.86 -14.92
CA LYS A 380 -25.13 31.50 -13.62
C LYS A 380 -23.75 32.14 -13.58
N LYS A 381 -23.62 33.19 -12.76
CA LYS A 381 -22.31 33.72 -12.38
C LYS A 381 -21.68 32.80 -11.35
N VAL A 382 -20.44 32.40 -11.58
CA VAL A 382 -19.69 31.44 -10.75
C VAL A 382 -18.33 32.00 -10.39
N ILE A 383 -17.77 31.50 -9.29
CA ILE A 383 -16.37 31.73 -8.90
C ILE A 383 -15.71 30.35 -8.84
N VAL A 384 -14.92 30.04 -9.86
CA VAL A 384 -14.28 28.73 -10.02
C VAL A 384 -12.81 28.82 -9.66
N ARG A 385 -12.33 27.89 -8.84
CA ARG A 385 -10.91 27.78 -8.52
C ARG A 385 -10.37 26.42 -8.94
N PHE A 386 -9.31 26.41 -9.73
CA PHE A 386 -8.74 25.18 -10.29
C PHE A 386 -7.30 25.35 -10.76
N ARG A 387 -6.58 24.24 -10.93
CA ARG A 387 -5.27 24.24 -11.60
C ARG A 387 -5.47 24.20 -13.11
N VAL A 388 -4.79 25.08 -13.84
CA VAL A 388 -4.78 25.05 -15.30
C VAL A 388 -3.93 23.87 -15.76
N GLU A 389 -4.56 22.83 -16.29
CA GLU A 389 -3.90 21.58 -16.68
C GLU A 389 -3.35 21.63 -18.11
N SER A 390 -3.90 22.49 -18.97
CA SER A 390 -3.37 22.76 -20.30
C SER A 390 -3.77 24.16 -20.79
N THR A 391 -2.98 24.72 -21.70
CA THR A 391 -3.28 25.99 -22.36
C THR A 391 -3.36 25.84 -23.88
N GLY A 392 -4.10 26.73 -24.53
CA GLY A 392 -4.19 26.80 -25.99
C GLY A 392 -4.30 28.22 -26.50
N LYS A 393 -4.14 28.41 -27.80
CA LYS A 393 -4.33 29.70 -28.48
C LYS A 393 -5.06 29.55 -29.80
N ALA A 394 -5.86 30.56 -30.15
CA ALA A 394 -6.44 30.68 -31.48
C ALA A 394 -5.34 30.92 -32.53
N LYS A 395 -5.59 30.51 -33.78
CA LYS A 395 -4.60 30.63 -34.87
C LYS A 395 -4.15 32.06 -35.14
N ASP A 396 -5.04 33.02 -34.91
CA ASP A 396 -4.80 34.46 -35.07
C ASP A 396 -4.20 35.12 -33.81
N GLY A 397 -3.98 34.37 -32.72
CA GLY A 397 -3.50 34.90 -31.45
C GLY A 397 -4.49 35.81 -30.71
N SER A 398 -5.74 35.93 -31.19
CA SER A 398 -6.75 36.80 -30.60
C SER A 398 -7.25 36.30 -29.24
N ARG A 399 -7.22 34.98 -29.04
CA ARG A 399 -7.78 34.28 -27.89
C ARG A 399 -6.83 33.23 -27.34
N PHE A 400 -6.82 33.12 -26.03
CA PHE A 400 -6.15 32.05 -25.30
C PHE A 400 -7.19 31.26 -24.49
N PHE A 401 -6.89 29.98 -24.28
CA PHE A 401 -7.75 29.03 -23.60
C PHE A 401 -7.00 28.43 -22.42
N LEU A 402 -7.57 28.52 -21.22
CA LEU A 402 -7.06 27.89 -20.01
C LEU A 402 -8.01 26.74 -19.65
N ASN A 403 -7.52 25.51 -19.60
CA ASN A 403 -8.35 24.32 -19.44
C ASN A 403 -8.16 23.67 -18.08
N SER A 404 -9.26 23.20 -17.50
CA SER A 404 -9.23 22.43 -16.25
C SER A 404 -8.79 20.97 -16.43
N GLN A 405 -8.63 20.52 -17.67
CA GLN A 405 -8.17 19.18 -18.02
C GLN A 405 -7.00 19.25 -19.00
N LYS A 406 -6.15 18.21 -19.01
CA LYS A 406 -5.08 18.07 -20.01
C LYS A 406 -5.63 17.86 -21.42
N ASP A 407 -6.69 17.05 -21.54
CA ASP A 407 -7.46 16.92 -22.76
C ASP A 407 -8.59 17.95 -22.76
N PHE A 408 -8.42 19.03 -23.53
CA PHE A 408 -9.40 20.10 -23.66
C PHE A 408 -10.72 19.64 -24.32
N ARG A 409 -10.74 18.46 -24.95
CA ARG A 409 -11.94 17.85 -25.53
C ARG A 409 -12.69 16.94 -24.56
N SER A 410 -12.14 16.71 -23.36
CA SER A 410 -12.80 15.91 -22.34
C SER A 410 -14.18 16.51 -22.03
N PRO A 411 -15.23 15.67 -21.87
CA PRO A 411 -16.52 16.17 -21.39
C PRO A 411 -16.39 16.81 -20.00
N GLU A 412 -15.32 16.49 -19.26
CA GLU A 412 -15.02 17.01 -17.93
C GLU A 412 -14.24 18.34 -17.93
N ASN A 413 -14.00 18.93 -19.10
CA ASN A 413 -13.25 20.18 -19.23
C ASN A 413 -14.13 21.41 -18.99
N LEU A 414 -13.61 22.36 -18.23
CA LEU A 414 -14.06 23.75 -18.20
C LEU A 414 -13.01 24.61 -18.88
N THR A 415 -13.43 25.42 -19.85
CA THR A 415 -12.54 26.35 -20.56
C THR A 415 -12.71 27.78 -20.05
N VAL A 416 -11.60 28.46 -19.76
CA VAL A 416 -11.58 29.92 -19.56
C VAL A 416 -11.00 30.57 -20.80
N VAL A 417 -11.74 31.50 -21.39
CA VAL A 417 -11.37 32.20 -22.62
C VAL A 417 -10.86 33.59 -22.30
N VAL A 418 -9.64 33.88 -22.74
CA VAL A 418 -8.96 35.16 -22.58
C VAL A 418 -8.93 35.87 -23.94
N GLU A 419 -9.72 36.93 -24.11
CA GLU A 419 -9.75 37.74 -25.34
C GLU A 419 -8.73 38.89 -25.28
N MET A 420 -7.64 38.79 -26.03
CA MET A 420 -6.50 39.71 -25.90
C MET A 420 -6.82 41.16 -26.26
N ALA A 421 -7.74 41.39 -27.21
CA ALA A 421 -8.16 42.72 -27.60
C ALA A 421 -8.79 43.51 -26.43
N LYS A 422 -9.39 42.82 -25.46
CA LYS A 422 -10.00 43.42 -24.26
C LYS A 422 -9.07 43.40 -23.06
N LEU A 423 -8.19 42.40 -22.96
CA LEU A 423 -7.52 42.06 -21.70
C LEU A 423 -6.00 42.31 -21.68
N SER A 424 -5.36 42.56 -22.84
CA SER A 424 -3.90 42.72 -22.96
C SER A 424 -3.32 43.66 -21.88
N ASP A 425 -3.87 44.87 -21.78
CA ASP A 425 -3.25 45.91 -20.96
C ASP A 425 -3.47 45.65 -19.47
N GLY A 426 -4.64 45.13 -19.11
CA GLY A 426 -4.95 44.74 -17.73
C GLY A 426 -4.12 43.54 -17.25
N LEU A 427 -3.86 42.55 -18.13
CA LEU A 427 -2.99 41.41 -17.80
C LEU A 427 -1.52 41.84 -17.69
N LYS A 428 -1.04 42.70 -18.59
CA LYS A 428 0.32 43.28 -18.51
C LYS A 428 0.53 44.09 -17.24
N ALA A 429 -0.47 44.86 -16.80
CA ALA A 429 -0.42 45.60 -15.54
C ALA A 429 -0.30 44.68 -14.31
N LYS A 430 -0.77 43.42 -14.41
CA LYS A 430 -0.61 42.35 -13.41
C LYS A 430 0.71 41.56 -13.55
N GLY A 431 1.58 41.94 -14.49
CA GLY A 431 2.83 41.24 -14.77
C GLY A 431 2.69 39.97 -15.61
N LEU A 432 1.50 39.68 -16.15
CA LEU A 432 1.21 38.52 -16.98
C LEU A 432 1.45 38.89 -18.46
N LYS A 433 2.55 38.40 -19.03
CA LYS A 433 3.02 38.77 -20.37
C LYS A 433 2.85 37.64 -21.40
N ASP A 434 2.90 36.39 -20.94
CA ASP A 434 2.67 35.20 -21.75
C ASP A 434 1.55 34.39 -21.12
N VAL A 435 0.34 34.54 -21.65
CA VAL A 435 -0.86 33.89 -21.09
C VAL A 435 -0.74 32.37 -21.02
N GLN A 436 0.02 31.73 -21.92
CA GLN A 436 0.19 30.27 -21.83
C GLN A 436 1.15 29.93 -20.70
N ALA A 437 2.36 30.49 -20.74
CA ALA A 437 3.40 30.15 -19.78
C ALA A 437 3.08 30.62 -18.34
N ASP A 438 2.43 31.77 -18.20
CA ASP A 438 2.14 32.36 -16.89
C ASP A 438 1.03 31.62 -16.14
N PHE A 439 0.16 30.89 -16.85
CA PHE A 439 -0.98 30.19 -16.27
C PHE A 439 -0.84 28.67 -16.26
N GLU A 440 -0.12 28.05 -17.20
CA GLU A 440 -0.03 26.60 -17.28
C GLU A 440 0.57 25.98 -16.01
N GLY A 441 -0.11 24.99 -15.46
CA GLY A 441 0.25 24.34 -14.20
C GLY A 441 0.02 25.19 -12.96
N LYS A 442 -0.48 26.44 -13.07
CA LYS A 442 -0.78 27.31 -11.93
C LYS A 442 -2.23 27.15 -11.46
N VAL A 443 -2.47 27.52 -10.21
CA VAL A 443 -3.82 27.62 -9.66
C VAL A 443 -4.39 28.98 -10.02
N VAL A 444 -5.61 29.00 -10.54
CA VAL A 444 -6.36 30.21 -10.85
C VAL A 444 -7.65 30.26 -10.08
N ARG A 445 -8.07 31.48 -9.76
CA ARG A 445 -9.43 31.82 -9.35
C ARG A 445 -10.06 32.66 -10.44
N VAL A 446 -11.22 32.24 -10.93
CA VAL A 446 -11.92 32.83 -12.06
C VAL A 446 -13.36 33.15 -11.69
N SER A 447 -13.77 34.40 -11.87
CA SER A 447 -15.14 34.86 -11.69
C SER A 447 -15.75 35.16 -13.06
N GLY A 448 -16.96 34.68 -13.34
CA GLY A 448 -17.61 35.05 -14.60
C GLY A 448 -18.93 34.32 -14.81
N MET A 449 -19.60 34.65 -15.91
CA MET A 449 -20.80 33.93 -16.33
C MET A 449 -20.41 32.63 -17.03
N LEU A 450 -20.99 31.52 -16.58
CA LEU A 450 -20.80 30.26 -17.27
C LEU A 450 -21.73 30.17 -18.48
N THR A 451 -21.15 29.94 -19.65
CA THR A 451 -21.85 29.81 -20.93
C THR A 451 -21.48 28.51 -21.62
N LEU A 452 -22.16 28.17 -22.71
CA LEU A 452 -21.82 27.04 -23.56
C LEU A 452 -21.26 27.54 -24.89
N PHE A 453 -20.23 26.86 -25.39
CA PHE A 453 -19.75 26.97 -26.76
C PHE A 453 -19.70 25.57 -27.37
N ARG A 454 -20.54 25.30 -28.37
CA ARG A 454 -20.68 23.96 -28.98
C ARG A 454 -20.85 22.87 -27.92
N ASP A 455 -21.81 23.09 -27.01
CA ASP A 455 -22.14 22.21 -25.89
C ASP A 455 -21.03 22.02 -24.85
N SER A 456 -19.91 22.74 -24.97
CA SER A 456 -18.81 22.73 -24.00
C SER A 456 -18.90 23.94 -23.06
N PRO A 457 -18.82 23.74 -21.74
CA PRO A 457 -18.89 24.81 -20.76
C PRO A 457 -17.65 25.69 -20.78
N GLN A 458 -17.87 27.01 -20.78
CA GLN A 458 -16.80 28.01 -20.78
C GLN A 458 -17.15 29.26 -19.99
N ILE A 459 -16.11 29.95 -19.51
CA ILE A 459 -16.18 31.29 -18.95
C ILE A 459 -15.37 32.21 -19.86
N ILE A 460 -15.98 33.24 -20.43
CA ILE A 460 -15.27 34.30 -21.14
C ILE A 460 -15.00 35.40 -20.12
N LEU A 461 -13.73 35.83 -20.01
CA LEU A 461 -13.36 36.89 -19.07
C LEU A 461 -13.83 38.26 -19.60
N ASP A 462 -14.59 38.99 -18.79
CA ASP A 462 -15.04 40.35 -19.11
C ASP A 462 -13.95 41.39 -18.80
N SER A 463 -13.18 41.16 -17.74
CA SER A 463 -12.10 42.04 -17.29
C SER A 463 -10.88 41.26 -16.82
N ALA A 464 -9.71 41.92 -16.78
CA ALA A 464 -8.52 41.29 -16.20
C ALA A 464 -8.68 41.05 -14.69
N GLY A 465 -9.61 41.73 -14.02
CA GLY A 465 -9.94 41.54 -12.60
C GLY A 465 -10.62 40.22 -12.29
N ASP A 466 -11.24 39.59 -13.30
CA ASP A 466 -11.99 38.35 -13.17
C ASP A 466 -11.13 37.11 -13.04
N ILE A 467 -9.80 37.25 -13.18
CA ILE A 467 -8.83 36.18 -12.98
C ILE A 467 -7.68 36.61 -12.06
N SER A 468 -7.31 35.71 -11.14
CA SER A 468 -6.11 35.81 -10.32
C SER A 468 -5.34 34.50 -10.29
N LEU A 469 -4.02 34.60 -10.21
CA LEU A 469 -3.15 33.49 -9.82
C LEU A 469 -3.23 33.35 -8.30
N GLU A 470 -3.40 32.11 -7.83
CA GLU A 470 -3.48 31.80 -6.42
C GLU A 470 -2.24 31.00 -5.97
N PRO A 471 -1.89 31.09 -4.67
CA PRO A 471 -0.78 30.33 -4.09
C PRO A 471 -0.90 28.82 -4.24
#